data_AF-A0A0A2KQL2-F1
#
_entry.id   AF-A0A0A2KQL2-F1
#
_cell.length_a   1.000
_cell.length_b   1.000
_cell.length_c   1.000
_cell.angle_alpha   90.00
_cell.angle_beta   90.00
_cell.angle_gamma   90.00
#
_symmetry.space_group_name_H-M   'P 1'
#
loop_
_entity.id
_entity.type
_entity.pdbx_description
1 polymer ?
#
loop_
_entity_poly.entity_id
_entity_poly.type
_entity_poly.pdbx_seq_one_letter_code
_entity_poly.pdbx_strand_id
1 'polypeptide(L)'
;MTLTARLRTANEEKLSFEIPRACPGNSMTSLTNSFVGAIKRSTDLRYNLWWSFGLFLEDVPRRLGSNEALDRAVDAVTTVHAGFCTRQPVSAEALTKYSYALKTLRVYLDDPLQASASSTLCAVMILLICQTFIGNSGQMMSGHAQGAANILHARKNFGPRDEFERKLFLSLRGSVLFESLYNDAIDLSPEEWDTLVKNDFDQDQPEGQILRCLAHAPGLIKRGKRAMRDGEDLTPLAIEVRPIYEKCKLLLGELKARTVEFKKSELSSMTETFMARILRAHYLRTYGIGLAITTVFNCFLQTLDPLDYDCWIESRGLVKDTLVHAQESNVYRPVGAGYVIMCLSAAWAVTADPQLRSMVEVALIDYHGDFMTQDGVNIPRELERARVKNVLLPNPVFLVNGFVFVSGQVAAESNGKFLPVEASVTEKPHKMIQNVKITLESSESSLDQGIKANITKSNSRFNLTIINFQ
;
A
#
# COMPACT_ATOMS: atom_id res chain seq x y z
N MET A 1 -68.15 11.09 58.49
CA MET A 1 -67.06 10.38 59.18
C MET A 1 -65.87 10.37 58.24
N THR A 2 -64.98 11.36 58.35
CA THR A 2 -63.72 11.39 57.59
C THR A 2 -62.69 12.10 58.45
N LEU A 3 -61.83 11.31 59.10
CA LEU A 3 -60.76 11.75 59.99
C LEU A 3 -59.47 11.99 59.19
N THR A 4 -59.01 13.24 59.25
CA THR A 4 -57.63 13.72 59.51
C THR A 4 -56.40 12.85 59.22
N ALA A 5 -55.37 13.46 58.60
CA ALA A 5 -54.04 13.71 59.19
C ALA A 5 -53.13 14.43 58.15
N ARG A 6 -52.84 15.72 58.35
CA ARG A 6 -51.62 16.33 58.96
C ARG A 6 -50.36 16.34 58.06
N LEU A 7 -49.98 17.56 57.70
CA LEU A 7 -48.76 18.01 57.03
C LEU A 7 -47.46 17.60 57.74
N ARG A 8 -46.42 17.29 56.95
CA ARG A 8 -45.01 17.52 57.28
C ARG A 8 -44.30 18.14 56.07
N THR A 9 -43.58 19.20 56.35
CA THR A 9 -42.83 20.11 55.47
C THR A 9 -41.66 19.43 54.76
N ALA A 10 -41.50 19.67 53.46
CA ALA A 10 -40.34 19.25 52.67
C ALA A 10 -39.13 20.14 53.00
N ASN A 11 -38.05 19.51 53.47
CA ASN A 11 -36.71 20.10 53.41
C ASN A 11 -36.05 19.59 52.13
N GLU A 12 -35.75 20.49 51.20
CA GLU A 12 -34.96 20.20 50.01
C GLU A 12 -33.47 20.07 50.40
N GLU A 13 -32.96 18.84 50.44
CA GLU A 13 -31.52 18.60 50.39
C GLU A 13 -31.02 18.82 48.96
N LYS A 14 -30.41 19.98 48.71
CA LYS A 14 -29.62 20.24 47.50
C LYS A 14 -28.38 19.35 47.50
N LEU A 15 -28.44 18.22 46.79
CA LEU A 15 -27.26 17.47 46.37
C LEU A 15 -26.42 18.33 45.43
N SER A 16 -25.34 18.90 45.96
CA SER A 16 -24.30 19.55 45.17
C SER A 16 -23.57 18.49 44.34
N PHE A 17 -23.82 18.46 43.04
CA PHE A 17 -22.96 17.74 42.10
C PHE A 17 -21.61 18.46 42.04
N GLU A 18 -20.59 17.89 42.68
CA GLU A 18 -19.21 18.29 42.44
C GLU A 18 -18.82 17.91 41.01
N ILE A 19 -18.59 18.92 40.18
CA ILE A 19 -17.98 18.76 38.86
C ILE A 19 -16.58 18.20 39.08
N PRO A 20 -16.22 17.03 38.51
CA PRO A 20 -14.87 16.49 38.64
C PRO A 20 -13.85 17.53 38.16
N ARG A 21 -12.91 17.90 39.04
CA ARG A 21 -11.83 18.83 38.69
C ARG A 21 -11.05 18.26 37.50
N ALA A 22 -10.94 19.04 36.42
CA ALA A 22 -10.07 18.73 35.31
C ALA A 22 -8.63 18.50 35.82
N CYS A 23 -8.06 17.33 35.56
CA CYS A 23 -6.65 17.08 35.84
C CYS A 23 -5.80 18.11 35.05
N PRO A 24 -4.78 18.74 35.65
CA PRO A 24 -3.88 19.61 34.90
C PRO A 24 -3.11 18.75 33.89
N GLY A 25 -3.48 18.85 32.61
CA GLY A 25 -2.75 18.24 31.50
C GLY A 25 -1.84 19.27 30.86
N ASN A 26 -0.54 18.98 30.76
CA ASN A 26 0.32 19.73 29.85
C ASN A 26 0.09 19.24 28.41
N SER A 27 0.63 19.94 27.40
CA SER A 27 0.46 19.58 25.98
C SER A 27 0.89 18.13 25.69
N MET A 28 1.90 17.62 26.40
CA MET A 28 2.37 16.24 26.26
C MET A 28 1.34 15.22 26.78
N THR A 29 0.68 15.50 27.90
CA THR A 29 -0.40 14.65 28.42
C THR A 29 -1.55 14.56 27.41
N SER A 30 -1.94 15.69 26.81
CA SER A 30 -2.99 15.71 25.78
C SER A 30 -2.58 14.93 24.54
N LEU A 31 -1.36 15.14 24.02
CA LEU A 31 -0.83 14.39 22.88
C LEU A 31 -0.84 12.87 23.14
N THR A 32 -0.33 12.48 24.31
CA THR A 32 -0.27 11.08 24.75
C THR A 32 -1.67 10.47 24.79
N ASN A 33 -2.64 11.16 25.41
CA ASN A 33 -4.02 10.68 25.50
C ASN A 33 -4.69 10.56 24.14
N SER A 34 -4.49 11.53 23.25
CA SER A 34 -5.04 11.51 21.89
C SER A 34 -4.47 10.33 21.09
N PHE A 35 -3.15 10.11 21.16
CA PHE A 35 -2.51 8.98 20.48
C PHE A 35 -2.97 7.62 21.06
N VAL A 36 -3.03 7.48 22.39
CA VAL A 36 -3.56 6.28 23.08
C VAL A 36 -4.98 5.98 22.62
N GLY A 37 -5.83 7.00 22.42
CA GLY A 37 -7.16 6.84 21.86
C GLY A 37 -7.17 6.21 20.46
N ALA A 38 -6.24 6.61 19.59
CA ALA A 38 -6.14 6.12 18.21
C ALA A 38 -5.64 4.67 18.11
N ILE A 39 -4.90 4.18 19.12
CA ILE A 39 -4.33 2.83 19.15
C ILE A 39 -5.09 1.86 20.07
N LYS A 40 -6.08 2.33 20.83
CA LYS A 40 -6.80 1.54 21.83
C LYS A 40 -7.43 0.28 21.19
N ARG A 41 -7.06 -0.91 21.65
CA ARG A 41 -7.51 -2.20 21.08
C ARG A 41 -9.04 -2.36 20.98
N SER A 42 -9.81 -1.68 21.83
CA SER A 42 -11.28 -1.72 21.80
C SER A 42 -11.89 -0.89 20.66
N THR A 43 -11.12 -0.02 20.01
CA THR A 43 -11.58 0.82 18.90
C THR A 43 -11.86 -0.05 17.67
N ASP A 44 -12.83 0.38 16.87
CA ASP A 44 -13.22 -0.27 15.63
C ASP A 44 -12.01 -0.48 14.68
N LEU A 45 -11.86 -1.71 14.17
CA LEU A 45 -10.75 -2.09 13.28
C LEU A 45 -10.72 -1.29 11.98
N ARG A 46 -11.85 -0.70 11.59
CA ARG A 46 -11.95 0.20 10.43
C ARG A 46 -11.05 1.43 10.54
N TYR A 47 -10.74 1.88 11.77
CA TYR A 47 -9.98 3.10 12.02
C TYR A 47 -8.82 2.92 13.01
N ASN A 48 -8.66 1.75 13.62
CA ASN A 48 -7.66 1.53 14.65
C ASN A 48 -6.23 1.51 14.06
N LEU A 49 -5.36 2.40 14.54
CA LEU A 49 -3.98 2.53 14.04
C LEU A 49 -3.12 1.33 14.44
N TRP A 50 -3.26 0.83 15.67
CA TRP A 50 -2.53 -0.33 16.16
C TRP A 50 -2.77 -1.58 15.31
N TRP A 51 -4.04 -1.84 15.01
CA TRP A 51 -4.49 -2.92 14.15
C TRP A 51 -3.91 -2.78 12.76
N SER A 52 -3.92 -1.57 12.19
CA SER A 52 -3.58 -1.35 10.79
C SER A 52 -2.08 -1.28 10.52
N PHE A 53 -1.30 -0.75 11.46
CA PHE A 53 0.12 -0.44 11.26
C PHE A 53 1.07 -1.18 12.20
N GLY A 54 0.55 -1.82 13.25
CA GLY A 54 1.23 -2.87 13.99
C GLY A 54 1.62 -2.56 15.44
N LEU A 55 2.23 -3.57 16.06
CA LEU A 55 2.37 -3.70 17.51
C LEU A 55 3.29 -2.64 18.14
N PHE A 56 4.25 -2.10 17.40
CA PHE A 56 5.20 -1.11 17.92
C PHE A 56 4.53 0.16 18.44
N LEU A 57 3.31 0.45 17.96
CA LEU A 57 2.54 1.62 18.38
C LEU A 57 2.19 1.59 19.88
N GLU A 58 2.12 0.40 20.51
CA GLU A 58 1.89 0.26 21.96
C GLU A 58 3.03 0.84 22.80
N ASP A 59 4.23 0.87 22.22
CA ASP A 59 5.45 1.31 22.87
C ASP A 59 5.75 2.80 22.63
N VAL A 60 4.98 3.47 21.77
CA VAL A 60 5.19 4.89 21.45
C VAL A 60 4.85 5.82 22.63
N PRO A 61 3.75 5.65 23.40
CA PRO A 61 3.42 6.55 24.50
C PRO A 61 4.54 6.72 25.53
N ARG A 62 5.23 5.62 25.89
CA ARG A 62 6.35 5.64 26.84
C ARG A 62 7.63 6.28 26.29
N ARG A 63 7.68 6.58 24.98
CA ARG A 63 8.83 7.20 24.29
C ARG A 63 8.61 8.69 24.00
N LEU A 64 7.39 9.19 24.20
CA LEU A 64 7.08 10.60 24.01
C LEU A 64 7.82 11.49 25.02
N GLY A 65 8.20 12.70 24.59
CA GLY A 65 8.97 13.66 25.39
C GLY A 65 10.48 13.42 25.41
N SER A 66 10.96 12.31 24.83
CA SER A 66 12.40 12.00 24.74
C SER A 66 13.00 12.31 23.37
N ASN A 67 12.18 12.49 22.33
CA ASN A 67 12.64 12.72 20.97
C ASN A 67 11.63 13.62 20.24
N GLU A 68 12.04 14.84 19.93
CA GLU A 68 11.13 15.84 19.37
C GLU A 68 10.61 15.42 17.98
N ALA A 69 11.44 14.77 17.15
CA ALA A 69 10.98 14.30 15.84
C ALA A 69 9.82 13.29 15.96
N LEU A 70 9.91 12.36 16.92
CA LEU A 70 8.83 11.43 17.24
C LEU A 70 7.59 12.15 17.77
N ASP A 71 7.77 13.08 18.71
CA ASP A 71 6.65 13.84 19.30
C ASP A 71 5.87 14.62 18.23
N ARG A 72 6.58 15.29 17.31
CA ARG A 72 5.95 16.04 16.21
C ARG A 72 5.28 15.12 15.20
N ALA A 73 5.89 13.97 14.89
CA ALA A 73 5.27 12.97 14.01
C ALA A 73 3.97 12.42 14.63
N VAL A 74 3.98 12.16 15.94
CA VAL A 74 2.81 11.68 16.69
C VAL A 74 1.71 12.74 16.77
N ASP A 75 2.05 14.01 16.93
CA ASP A 75 1.07 15.12 16.88
C ASP A 75 0.44 15.24 15.48
N ALA A 76 1.25 15.14 14.42
CA ALA A 76 0.76 15.17 13.04
C ALA A 76 -0.19 13.99 12.75
N VAL A 77 0.22 12.75 13.04
CA VAL A 77 -0.61 11.56 12.74
C VAL A 77 -1.91 11.58 13.52
N THR A 78 -1.87 12.00 14.79
CA THR A 78 -3.06 12.02 15.65
C THR A 78 -4.05 13.09 15.18
N THR A 79 -3.54 14.24 14.74
CA THR A 79 -4.38 15.32 14.19
C THR A 79 -5.05 14.90 12.88
N VAL A 80 -4.29 14.35 11.93
CA VAL A 80 -4.88 13.93 10.64
C VAL A 80 -5.82 12.74 10.81
N HIS A 81 -5.49 11.79 11.69
CA HIS A 81 -6.33 10.62 11.96
C HIS A 81 -7.66 11.01 12.60
N ALA A 82 -7.67 11.96 13.53
CA ALA A 82 -8.91 12.47 14.14
C ALA A 82 -9.83 13.14 13.10
N GLY A 83 -9.25 13.97 12.21
CA GLY A 83 -9.97 14.55 11.09
C GLY A 83 -10.54 13.48 10.14
N PHE A 84 -9.72 12.49 9.81
CA PHE A 84 -10.11 11.37 8.96
C PHE A 84 -11.27 10.54 9.55
N CYS A 85 -11.21 10.19 10.84
CA CYS A 85 -12.27 9.46 11.53
C CYS A 85 -13.61 10.21 11.56
N THR A 86 -13.56 11.54 11.48
CA THR A 86 -14.74 12.42 11.43
C THR A 86 -15.10 12.85 9.99
N ARG A 87 -14.50 12.20 8.98
CA ARG A 87 -14.69 12.45 7.55
C ARG A 87 -14.47 13.92 7.14
N GLN A 88 -13.56 14.60 7.83
CA GLN A 88 -13.16 15.94 7.49
C GLN A 88 -12.07 15.90 6.42
N PRO A 89 -12.04 16.88 5.50
CA PRO A 89 -10.89 17.05 4.62
C PRO A 89 -9.63 17.34 5.44
N VAL A 90 -8.47 17.07 4.85
CA VAL A 90 -7.17 17.33 5.49
C VAL A 90 -7.07 18.82 5.83
N SER A 91 -6.94 19.14 7.11
CA SER A 91 -6.90 20.54 7.58
C SER A 91 -5.54 21.18 7.32
N ALA A 92 -5.52 22.52 7.19
CA ALA A 92 -4.28 23.28 7.12
C ALA A 92 -3.40 23.09 8.36
N GLU A 93 -4.01 22.86 9.53
CA GLU A 93 -3.31 22.51 10.76
C GLU A 93 -2.58 21.17 10.63
N ALA A 94 -3.25 20.12 10.14
CA ALA A 94 -2.65 18.80 9.95
C ALA A 94 -1.45 18.87 8.97
N LEU A 95 -1.60 19.61 7.86
CA LEU A 95 -0.51 19.84 6.90
C LEU A 95 0.65 20.62 7.51
N THR A 96 0.36 21.62 8.36
CA THR A 96 1.38 22.40 9.06
C THR A 96 2.16 21.53 10.04
N LYS A 97 1.47 20.71 10.83
CA LYS A 97 2.09 19.76 11.77
C LYS A 97 2.94 18.72 11.06
N TYR A 98 2.44 18.15 9.97
CA TYR A 98 3.21 17.22 9.13
C TYR A 98 4.48 17.88 8.55
N SER A 99 4.33 19.07 7.97
CA SER A 99 5.47 19.84 7.43
C SER A 99 6.50 20.18 8.51
N TYR A 100 6.05 20.50 9.72
CA TYR A 100 6.93 20.75 10.85
C TYR A 100 7.67 19.47 11.29
N ALA A 101 6.95 18.35 11.39
CA ALA A 101 7.55 17.05 11.73
C ALA A 101 8.63 16.64 10.72
N LEU A 102 8.42 16.86 9.42
CA LEU A 102 9.44 16.63 8.38
C LEU A 102 10.69 17.52 8.58
N LYS A 103 10.50 18.81 8.89
CA LYS A 103 11.60 19.73 9.16
C LYS A 103 12.41 19.30 10.39
N THR A 104 11.74 18.91 11.47
CA THR A 104 12.40 18.42 12.69
C THR A 104 13.13 17.09 12.42
N LEU A 105 12.50 16.16 11.71
CA LEU A 105 13.13 14.89 11.34
C LEU A 105 14.44 15.13 10.56
N ARG A 106 14.44 16.07 9.61
CA ARG A 106 15.65 16.41 8.85
C ARG A 106 16.81 16.83 9.76
N VAL A 107 16.55 17.66 10.77
CA VAL A 107 17.57 18.06 11.76
C VAL A 107 18.12 16.84 12.52
N TYR A 108 17.27 15.89 12.88
CA TYR A 108 17.70 14.65 13.56
C TYR A 108 18.51 13.74 12.64
N LEU A 109 18.25 13.76 11.33
CA LEU A 109 19.03 12.99 10.35
C LEU A 109 20.41 13.59 10.08
N ASP A 110 20.61 14.89 10.33
CA ASP A 110 21.91 15.56 10.18
C ASP A 110 22.90 15.22 11.32
N ASP A 111 22.41 14.75 12.48
CA ASP A 111 23.23 14.24 13.59
C ASP A 111 23.36 12.71 13.52
N PRO A 112 24.57 12.13 13.32
CA PRO A 112 24.75 10.69 13.19
C PRO A 112 24.24 9.86 14.38
N LEU A 113 24.30 10.37 15.60
CA LEU A 113 23.80 9.67 16.78
C LEU A 113 22.28 9.62 16.76
N GLN A 114 21.64 10.76 16.48
CA GLN A 114 20.18 10.88 16.41
C GLN A 114 19.60 10.16 15.20
N ALA A 115 20.25 10.23 14.04
CA ALA A 115 19.87 9.53 12.82
C ALA A 115 19.77 8.02 13.06
N SER A 116 20.70 7.48 13.86
CA SER A 116 20.74 6.06 14.18
C SER A 116 19.73 5.65 15.27
N ALA A 117 19.05 6.57 15.95
CA ALA A 117 18.21 6.27 17.11
C ALA A 117 16.91 5.55 16.74
N SER A 118 16.42 4.68 17.64
CA SER A 118 15.15 3.94 17.45
C SER A 118 13.93 4.87 17.38
N SER A 119 13.95 5.97 18.13
CA SER A 119 12.88 6.98 18.09
C SER A 119 12.84 7.73 16.75
N THR A 120 13.98 7.96 16.12
CA THR A 120 14.05 8.60 14.79
C THR A 120 13.51 7.67 13.70
N LEU A 121 13.87 6.38 13.73
CA LEU A 121 13.27 5.37 12.86
C LEU A 121 11.76 5.24 13.10
N CYS A 122 11.32 5.30 14.36
CA CYS A 122 9.91 5.32 14.70
C CYS A 122 9.20 6.58 14.16
N ALA A 123 9.82 7.76 14.22
CA ALA A 123 9.26 8.98 13.68
C ALA A 123 9.00 8.87 12.16
N VAL A 124 9.93 8.27 11.42
CA VAL A 124 9.76 7.96 9.98
C VAL A 124 8.58 7.03 9.74
N MET A 125 8.44 5.97 10.55
CA MET A 125 7.30 5.07 10.48
C MET A 125 5.97 5.76 10.80
N ILE A 126 5.94 6.66 11.78
CA ILE A 126 4.74 7.45 12.08
C ILE A 126 4.41 8.42 10.94
N LEU A 127 5.41 9.01 10.28
CA LEU A 127 5.20 9.87 9.11
C LEU A 127 4.69 9.12 7.89
N LEU A 128 5.14 7.88 7.67
CA LEU A 128 4.57 6.97 6.67
C LEU A 128 3.07 6.76 6.91
N ILE A 129 2.68 6.51 8.16
CA ILE A 129 1.27 6.37 8.55
C ILE A 129 0.52 7.68 8.30
N CYS A 130 1.10 8.82 8.69
CA CYS A 130 0.51 10.14 8.51
C CYS A 130 0.22 10.44 7.02
N GLN A 131 1.15 10.11 6.12
CA GLN A 131 0.99 10.29 4.68
C GLN A 131 -0.15 9.46 4.08
N THR A 132 -0.52 8.33 4.71
CA THR A 132 -1.67 7.53 4.29
C THR A 132 -2.98 8.33 4.36
N PHE A 133 -3.11 9.26 5.32
CA PHE A 133 -4.30 10.07 5.51
C PHE A 133 -4.23 11.44 4.83
N ILE A 134 -3.04 12.02 4.73
CA ILE A 134 -2.82 13.28 4.01
C ILE A 134 -2.97 13.09 2.49
N GLY A 135 -2.68 11.88 2.02
CA GLY A 135 -2.51 11.58 0.61
C GLY A 135 -1.10 11.90 0.15
N ASN A 136 -0.77 11.38 -1.03
CA ASN A 136 0.49 11.64 -1.70
C ASN A 136 0.18 12.38 -2.99
N SER A 137 0.68 13.61 -3.16
CA SER A 137 0.32 14.58 -4.22
C SER A 137 0.55 14.08 -5.66
N GLY A 138 -0.15 13.02 -6.06
CA GLY A 138 0.06 12.26 -7.29
C GLY A 138 1.34 11.41 -7.33
N GLN A 139 2.06 11.23 -6.22
CA GLN A 139 3.24 10.36 -6.20
C GLN A 139 2.85 8.94 -5.73
N MET A 140 3.42 7.91 -6.35
CA MET A 140 3.25 6.52 -5.89
C MET A 140 4.10 6.19 -4.65
N MET A 141 5.21 6.91 -4.46
CA MET A 141 6.23 6.57 -3.48
C MET A 141 6.12 7.45 -2.24
N SER A 142 6.18 6.86 -1.06
CA SER A 142 6.18 7.61 0.19
C SER A 142 7.49 8.37 0.38
N GLY A 143 8.61 7.77 -0.06
CA GLY A 143 9.97 8.18 0.30
C GLY A 143 10.34 7.82 1.74
N HIS A 144 9.37 7.54 2.61
CA HIS A 144 9.61 7.16 4.01
C HIS A 144 10.13 5.74 4.14
N ALA A 145 9.65 4.78 3.33
CA ALA A 145 10.19 3.42 3.37
C ALA A 145 11.65 3.39 2.91
N GLN A 146 11.99 4.14 1.86
CA GLN A 146 13.38 4.38 1.46
C GLN A 146 14.18 5.09 2.56
N GLY A 147 13.63 6.13 3.18
CA GLY A 147 14.27 6.83 4.30
C GLY A 147 14.57 5.89 5.47
N ALA A 148 13.63 5.01 5.82
CA ALA A 148 13.83 3.99 6.84
C ALA A 148 14.93 2.99 6.46
N ALA A 149 14.95 2.50 5.22
CA ALA A 149 16.00 1.63 4.73
C ALA A 149 17.39 2.29 4.81
N ASN A 150 17.49 3.57 4.42
CA ASN A 150 18.74 4.34 4.51
C ASN A 150 19.19 4.54 5.96
N ILE A 151 18.27 4.80 6.89
CA ILE A 151 18.58 4.88 8.32
C ILE A 151 19.13 3.54 8.81
N LEU A 152 18.53 2.42 8.42
CA LEU A 152 19.02 1.09 8.81
C LEU A 152 20.40 0.79 8.24
N HIS A 153 20.61 1.10 6.96
CA HIS A 153 21.88 0.94 6.25
C HIS A 153 23.01 1.76 6.89
N ALA A 154 22.72 2.97 7.37
CA ALA A 154 23.70 3.82 8.03
C ALA A 154 24.12 3.34 9.43
N ARG A 155 23.45 2.33 10.00
CA ARG A 155 23.79 1.80 11.34
C ARG A 155 24.94 0.81 11.25
N LYS A 156 25.77 0.77 12.30
CA LYS A 156 26.80 -0.28 12.48
C LYS A 156 26.23 -1.70 12.48
N ASN A 157 24.98 -1.86 12.93
CA ASN A 157 24.24 -3.11 12.89
C ASN A 157 22.85 -2.80 12.30
N PHE A 158 22.52 -3.47 11.19
CA PHE A 158 21.27 -3.29 10.47
C PHE A 158 20.07 -3.80 11.26
N GLY A 159 20.23 -4.87 12.06
CA GLY A 159 19.14 -5.56 12.74
C GLY A 159 18.52 -4.79 13.93
N PRO A 160 17.42 -5.32 14.49
CA PRO A 160 16.76 -4.73 15.64
C PRO A 160 17.65 -4.79 16.89
N ARG A 161 17.66 -3.71 17.67
CA ARG A 161 18.49 -3.59 18.89
C ARG A 161 17.80 -4.02 20.18
N ASP A 162 16.48 -3.93 20.22
CA ASP A 162 15.67 -4.22 21.39
C ASP A 162 14.29 -4.77 20.99
N GLU A 163 13.45 -5.13 21.97
CA GLU A 163 12.11 -5.67 21.72
C GLU A 163 11.21 -4.70 20.95
N PHE A 164 11.38 -3.39 21.18
CA PHE A 164 10.62 -2.36 20.47
C PHE A 164 10.99 -2.32 19.00
N GLU A 165 12.28 -2.33 18.68
CA GLU A 165 12.73 -2.41 17.30
C GLU A 165 12.31 -3.72 16.65
N ARG A 166 12.26 -4.84 17.37
CA ARG A 166 11.72 -6.09 16.80
C ARG A 166 10.25 -5.96 16.38
N LYS A 167 9.42 -5.25 17.15
CA LYS A 167 8.03 -4.91 16.76
C LYS A 167 7.98 -3.91 15.61
N LEU A 168 8.89 -2.93 15.60
CA LEU A 168 8.98 -1.92 14.55
C LEU A 168 9.39 -2.55 13.21
N PHE A 169 10.35 -3.46 13.21
CA PHE A 169 10.81 -4.24 12.05
C PHE A 169 9.69 -5.09 11.47
N LEU A 170 8.90 -5.74 12.34
CA LEU A 170 7.75 -6.54 11.93
C LEU A 170 6.79 -5.75 11.03
N SER A 171 6.54 -4.48 11.35
CA SER A 171 5.72 -3.56 10.56
C SER A 171 6.47 -2.94 9.37
N LEU A 172 7.72 -2.53 9.57
CA LEU A 172 8.53 -1.83 8.57
C LEU A 172 8.81 -2.69 7.35
N ARG A 173 9.15 -3.98 7.53
CA ARG A 173 9.56 -4.87 6.44
C ARG A 173 8.54 -4.94 5.30
N GLY A 174 7.24 -4.94 5.61
CA GLY A 174 6.20 -4.94 4.58
C GLY A 174 6.27 -3.69 3.72
N SER A 175 6.36 -2.52 4.36
CA SER A 175 6.43 -1.23 3.64
C SER A 175 7.68 -1.12 2.76
N VAL A 176 8.84 -1.56 3.27
CA VAL A 176 10.10 -1.52 2.52
C VAL A 176 10.10 -2.53 1.36
N LEU A 177 9.63 -3.76 1.60
CA LEU A 177 9.56 -4.81 0.56
C LEU A 177 8.61 -4.42 -0.58
N PHE A 178 7.44 -3.85 -0.27
CA PHE A 178 6.50 -3.46 -1.33
C PHE A 178 6.97 -2.21 -2.07
N GLU A 179 7.56 -1.22 -1.39
CA GLU A 179 8.11 -0.04 -2.08
C GLU A 179 9.32 -0.42 -2.97
N SER A 180 10.15 -1.37 -2.55
CA SER A 180 11.34 -1.79 -3.33
C SER A 180 11.01 -2.53 -4.64
N LEU A 181 9.77 -2.99 -4.82
CA LEU A 181 9.33 -3.56 -6.12
C LEU A 181 9.37 -2.54 -7.27
N TYR A 182 9.30 -1.25 -6.95
CA TYR A 182 9.27 -0.16 -7.93
C TYR A 182 10.19 1.03 -7.57
N ASN A 183 10.90 0.97 -6.44
CA ASN A 183 11.89 1.95 -6.02
C ASN A 183 13.30 1.36 -6.04
N ASP A 184 14.01 1.54 -7.16
CA ASP A 184 15.39 1.05 -7.32
C ASP A 184 16.40 1.73 -6.36
N ALA A 185 16.00 2.81 -5.68
CA ALA A 185 16.83 3.50 -4.69
C ALA A 185 16.80 2.85 -3.29
N ILE A 186 15.96 1.83 -3.08
CA ILE A 186 16.09 0.91 -1.93
C ILE A 186 17.05 -0.20 -2.35
N ASP A 187 18.34 0.01 -2.07
CA ASP A 187 19.42 -0.89 -2.51
C ASP A 187 20.06 -1.60 -1.31
N LEU A 188 19.37 -2.60 -0.77
CA LEU A 188 19.87 -3.41 0.34
C LEU A 188 20.62 -4.64 -0.19
N SER A 189 21.66 -5.08 0.53
CA SER A 189 22.36 -6.34 0.26
C SER A 189 21.46 -7.56 0.56
N PRO A 190 21.78 -8.76 0.04
CA PRO A 190 21.05 -9.98 0.38
C PRO A 190 20.97 -10.24 1.90
N GLU A 191 22.04 -9.97 2.64
CA GLU A 191 22.10 -10.12 4.10
C GLU A 191 21.23 -9.10 4.82
N GLU A 192 21.17 -7.86 4.32
CA GLU A 192 20.30 -6.82 4.85
C GLU A 192 18.83 -7.14 4.60
N TRP A 193 18.49 -7.65 3.40
CA TRP A 193 17.15 -8.15 3.11
C TRP A 193 16.74 -9.28 4.06
N ASP A 194 17.61 -10.28 4.23
CA ASP A 194 17.39 -11.40 5.14
C ASP A 194 17.20 -10.93 6.60
N THR A 195 18.02 -9.98 7.04
CA THR A 195 17.91 -9.37 8.37
C THR A 195 16.61 -8.58 8.55
N LEU A 196 16.16 -7.87 7.52
CA LEU A 196 14.92 -7.08 7.55
C LEU A 196 13.67 -7.98 7.71
N VAL A 197 13.65 -9.11 7.00
CA VAL A 197 12.45 -9.96 6.92
C VAL A 197 12.34 -10.99 8.03
N LYS A 198 13.46 -11.44 8.60
CA LYS A 198 13.49 -12.38 9.73
C LYS A 198 12.92 -11.74 10.98
N ASN A 199 11.94 -12.40 11.59
CA ASN A 199 11.33 -11.94 12.83
C ASN A 199 10.73 -13.11 13.62
N ASP A 200 11.08 -13.25 14.91
CA ASP A 200 10.63 -14.39 15.72
C ASP A 200 9.11 -14.39 15.96
N PHE A 201 8.42 -13.25 15.81
CA PHE A 201 6.96 -13.18 16.00
C PHE A 201 6.18 -14.02 14.98
N ASP A 202 6.75 -14.26 13.79
CA ASP A 202 6.07 -14.96 12.71
C ASP A 202 6.97 -15.88 11.87
N GLN A 203 8.17 -16.20 12.37
CA GLN A 203 9.14 -17.04 11.67
C GLN A 203 8.59 -18.40 11.24
N ASP A 204 7.66 -18.97 11.99
CA ASP A 204 7.08 -20.29 11.71
C ASP A 204 5.70 -20.17 11.03
N GLN A 205 5.23 -18.94 10.80
CA GLN A 205 3.95 -18.68 10.19
C GLN A 205 4.08 -18.51 8.67
N PRO A 206 3.09 -18.95 7.87
CA PRO A 206 3.12 -18.84 6.42
C PRO A 206 3.22 -17.39 5.94
N GLU A 207 2.63 -16.42 6.67
CA GLU A 207 2.78 -14.99 6.36
C GLU A 207 4.23 -14.49 6.47
N GLY A 208 5.00 -14.97 7.44
CA GLY A 208 6.43 -14.64 7.56
C GLY A 208 7.27 -15.37 6.52
N GLN A 209 6.91 -16.60 6.18
CA GLN A 209 7.55 -17.38 5.11
C GLN A 209 7.34 -16.76 3.71
N ILE A 210 6.13 -16.26 3.41
CA ILE A 210 5.84 -15.67 2.10
C ILE A 210 6.49 -14.29 1.93
N LEU A 211 6.61 -13.49 3.01
CA LEU A 211 7.39 -12.25 2.99
C LEU A 211 8.89 -12.49 2.75
N ARG A 212 9.44 -13.60 3.26
CA ARG A 212 10.81 -14.02 2.92
C ARG A 212 10.97 -14.34 1.45
N CYS A 213 9.95 -14.92 0.81
CA CYS A 213 9.97 -15.11 -0.64
C CYS A 213 10.03 -13.75 -1.35
N LEU A 214 9.20 -12.78 -0.94
CA LEU A 214 9.20 -11.41 -1.50
C LEU A 214 10.56 -10.70 -1.36
N ALA A 215 11.36 -11.01 -0.34
CA ALA A 215 12.71 -10.44 -0.16
C ALA A 215 13.66 -10.67 -1.35
N HIS A 216 13.43 -11.73 -2.13
CA HIS A 216 14.20 -12.01 -3.34
C HIS A 216 13.78 -11.14 -4.53
N ALA A 217 12.56 -10.59 -4.51
CA ALA A 217 11.97 -9.90 -5.66
C ALA A 217 12.79 -8.69 -6.14
N PRO A 218 13.31 -7.78 -5.29
CA PRO A 218 14.05 -6.61 -5.76
C PRO A 218 15.32 -6.98 -6.54
N GLY A 219 16.07 -7.98 -6.06
CA GLY A 219 17.26 -8.48 -6.74
C GLY A 219 16.93 -9.13 -8.09
N LEU A 220 15.86 -9.93 -8.12
CA LEU A 220 15.35 -10.54 -9.36
C LEU A 220 14.88 -9.48 -10.36
N ILE A 221 14.18 -8.44 -9.90
CA ILE A 221 13.75 -7.29 -10.72
C ILE A 221 14.94 -6.61 -11.37
N LYS A 222 15.97 -6.26 -10.58
CA LYS A 222 17.19 -5.59 -11.09
C LYS A 222 17.89 -6.45 -12.14
N ARG A 223 17.99 -7.76 -11.90
CA ARG A 223 18.61 -8.72 -12.85
C ARG A 223 17.78 -8.89 -14.11
N GLY A 224 16.47 -9.03 -14.00
CA GLY A 224 15.55 -9.12 -15.14
C GLY A 224 15.57 -7.86 -16.01
N LYS A 225 15.49 -6.67 -15.40
CA LYS A 225 15.62 -5.38 -16.11
C LYS A 225 16.94 -5.29 -16.89
N ARG A 226 18.05 -5.75 -16.29
CA ARG A 226 19.37 -5.77 -16.93
C ARG A 226 19.39 -6.72 -18.12
N ALA A 227 19.01 -7.98 -17.90
CA ALA A 227 18.99 -9.02 -18.94
C ALA A 227 18.12 -8.62 -20.14
N MET A 228 16.92 -8.07 -19.88
CA MET A 228 16.03 -7.59 -20.95
C MET A 228 16.64 -6.42 -21.76
N ARG A 229 17.29 -5.47 -21.08
CA ARG A 229 17.93 -4.33 -21.76
C ARG A 229 19.12 -4.79 -22.60
N ASP A 230 19.88 -5.75 -22.09
CA ASP A 230 21.12 -6.22 -22.69
C ASP A 230 20.86 -7.36 -23.71
N GLY A 231 19.60 -7.79 -23.88
CA GLY A 231 19.17 -8.82 -24.83
C GLY A 231 19.61 -10.23 -24.44
N GLU A 232 19.81 -10.47 -23.14
CA GLU A 232 20.27 -11.76 -22.60
C GLU A 232 19.13 -12.80 -22.55
N ASP A 233 19.50 -14.07 -22.54
CA ASP A 233 18.57 -15.17 -22.31
C ASP A 233 17.95 -15.09 -20.90
N LEU A 234 16.62 -15.02 -20.83
CA LEU A 234 15.86 -14.92 -19.58
C LEU A 234 15.58 -16.27 -18.93
N THR A 235 15.81 -17.38 -19.65
CA THR A 235 15.53 -18.75 -19.19
C THR A 235 16.19 -19.07 -17.84
N PRO A 236 17.46 -18.71 -17.57
CA PRO A 236 18.08 -18.97 -16.26
C PRO A 236 17.36 -18.26 -15.12
N LEU A 237 16.87 -17.04 -15.36
CA LEU A 237 16.13 -16.28 -14.35
C LEU A 237 14.73 -16.87 -14.13
N ALA A 238 14.06 -17.31 -15.19
CA ALA A 238 12.78 -18.02 -15.09
C ALA A 238 12.91 -19.31 -14.25
N ILE A 239 13.99 -20.09 -14.45
CA ILE A 239 14.30 -21.29 -13.66
C ILE A 239 14.50 -20.95 -12.18
N GLU A 240 15.12 -19.81 -11.87
CA GLU A 240 15.32 -19.34 -10.49
C GLU A 240 14.01 -18.86 -9.83
N VAL A 241 13.16 -18.15 -10.57
CA VAL A 241 11.89 -17.61 -10.05
C VAL A 241 10.84 -18.70 -9.80
N ARG A 242 10.80 -19.73 -10.64
CA ARG A 242 9.79 -20.80 -10.58
C ARG A 242 9.65 -21.49 -9.21
N PRO A 243 10.72 -21.97 -8.55
CA PRO A 243 10.58 -22.58 -7.22
C PRO A 243 10.10 -21.58 -6.15
N ILE A 244 10.39 -20.29 -6.29
CA ILE A 244 9.90 -19.25 -5.38
C ILE A 244 8.39 -19.08 -5.56
N TYR A 245 7.91 -19.03 -6.80
CA TYR A 245 6.49 -18.97 -7.11
C TYR A 245 5.71 -20.19 -6.59
N GLU A 246 6.23 -21.40 -6.81
CA GLU A 246 5.59 -22.63 -6.30
C GLU A 246 5.54 -22.65 -4.76
N LYS A 247 6.59 -22.18 -4.10
CA LYS A 247 6.56 -22.00 -2.64
C LYS A 247 5.50 -20.98 -2.21
N CYS A 248 5.37 -19.85 -2.91
CA CYS A 248 4.31 -18.87 -2.64
C CYS A 248 2.91 -19.47 -2.82
N LYS A 249 2.69 -20.34 -3.81
CA LYS A 249 1.40 -21.05 -4.00
C LYS A 249 1.06 -21.97 -2.83
N LEU A 250 2.03 -22.75 -2.36
CA LEU A 250 1.84 -23.62 -1.20
C LEU A 250 1.46 -22.82 0.05
N LEU A 251 2.22 -21.76 0.35
CA LEU A 251 1.97 -20.87 1.48
C LEU A 251 0.62 -20.14 1.36
N LEU A 252 0.23 -19.72 0.15
CA LEU A 252 -1.08 -19.15 -0.11
C LEU A 252 -2.22 -20.14 0.18
N GLY A 253 -2.02 -21.42 -0.16
CA GLY A 253 -2.94 -22.50 0.18
C GLY A 253 -3.14 -22.66 1.68
N GLU A 254 -2.04 -22.63 2.45
CA GLU A 254 -2.10 -22.66 3.92
C GLU A 254 -2.83 -21.45 4.51
N LEU A 255 -2.54 -20.23 4.02
CA LEU A 255 -3.23 -19.01 4.44
C LEU A 255 -4.73 -19.08 4.15
N LYS A 256 -5.11 -19.55 2.96
CA LYS A 256 -6.52 -19.76 2.57
C LYS A 256 -7.22 -20.78 3.48
N ALA A 257 -6.54 -21.89 3.78
CA ALA A 257 -7.06 -22.93 4.66
C ALA A 257 -7.36 -22.39 6.06
N ARG A 258 -6.45 -21.59 6.64
CA ARG A 258 -6.65 -20.93 7.95
C ARG A 258 -7.89 -20.03 7.96
N THR A 259 -8.10 -19.24 6.90
CA THR A 259 -9.30 -18.39 6.78
C THR A 259 -10.58 -19.23 6.75
N VAL A 260 -10.60 -20.32 5.99
CA VAL A 260 -11.78 -21.20 5.84
C VAL A 260 -12.08 -21.99 7.11
N GLU A 261 -11.06 -22.58 7.73
CA GLU A 261 -11.19 -23.34 8.97
C GLU A 261 -11.72 -22.47 10.10
N PHE A 262 -11.19 -21.25 10.24
CA PHE A 262 -11.65 -20.31 11.24
C PHE A 262 -13.12 -19.91 11.02
N LYS A 263 -13.53 -19.58 9.78
CA LYS A 263 -14.93 -19.27 9.43
C LYS A 263 -15.87 -20.43 9.80
N LYS A 264 -15.46 -21.69 9.59
CA LYS A 264 -16.25 -22.89 9.95
C LYS A 264 -16.39 -23.05 11.47
N SER A 265 -15.30 -22.85 12.22
CA SER A 265 -15.31 -22.93 13.67
C SER A 265 -16.20 -21.85 14.31
N GLU A 266 -16.15 -20.62 13.80
CA GLU A 266 -16.96 -19.50 14.30
C GLU A 266 -18.46 -19.77 14.16
N LEU A 267 -18.90 -20.32 13.02
CA LEU A 267 -20.31 -20.68 12.77
C LEU A 267 -20.86 -21.69 13.77
N SER A 268 -19.99 -22.50 14.38
CA SER A 268 -20.36 -23.47 15.41
C SER A 268 -20.44 -22.88 16.83
N SER A 269 -19.91 -21.66 17.05
CA SER A 269 -19.90 -20.98 18.35
C SER A 269 -20.97 -19.89 18.41
N MET A 270 -21.71 -19.78 19.52
CA MET A 270 -22.83 -18.83 19.67
C MET A 270 -22.42 -17.42 20.13
N THR A 271 -21.14 -17.16 20.42
CA THR A 271 -20.66 -15.85 20.90
C THR A 271 -19.31 -15.48 20.30
N GLU A 272 -19.27 -14.44 19.44
CA GLU A 272 -18.03 -13.90 18.89
C GLU A 272 -17.25 -13.14 19.97
N THR A 273 -16.07 -13.66 20.35
CA THR A 273 -15.18 -12.96 21.29
C THR A 273 -14.38 -11.87 20.59
N PHE A 274 -13.89 -10.87 21.33
CA PHE A 274 -13.01 -9.83 20.78
C PHE A 274 -11.79 -10.44 20.07
N MET A 275 -11.18 -11.48 20.65
CA MET A 275 -10.04 -12.16 20.05
C MET A 275 -10.40 -12.91 18.78
N ALA A 276 -11.59 -13.52 18.71
CA ALA A 276 -12.06 -14.19 17.50
C ALA A 276 -12.19 -13.19 16.33
N ARG A 277 -12.75 -12.01 16.59
CA ARG A 277 -12.87 -10.93 15.59
C ARG A 277 -11.51 -10.46 15.06
N ILE A 278 -10.53 -10.29 15.95
CA ILE A 278 -9.16 -9.90 15.59
C ILE A 278 -8.49 -10.99 14.74
N LEU A 279 -8.61 -12.26 15.14
CA LEU A 279 -8.05 -13.39 14.41
C LEU A 279 -8.68 -13.55 13.02
N ARG A 280 -10.00 -13.40 12.90
CA ARG A 280 -10.70 -13.40 11.62
C ARG A 280 -10.15 -12.33 10.68
N ALA A 281 -10.05 -11.09 11.18
CA ALA A 281 -9.53 -9.98 10.42
C ALA A 281 -8.05 -10.20 10.04
N HIS A 282 -7.29 -10.88 10.90
CA HIS A 282 -5.87 -11.17 10.69
C HIS A 282 -5.68 -12.20 9.59
N TYR A 283 -6.39 -13.34 9.66
CA TYR A 283 -6.34 -14.37 8.63
C TYR A 283 -6.85 -13.88 7.27
N LEU A 284 -7.87 -13.01 7.26
CA LEU A 284 -8.30 -12.39 6.02
C LEU A 284 -7.17 -11.51 5.45
N ARG A 285 -6.56 -10.65 6.28
CA ARG A 285 -5.46 -9.77 5.86
C ARG A 285 -4.24 -10.54 5.35
N THR A 286 -3.77 -11.54 6.08
CA THR A 286 -2.57 -12.29 5.69
C THR A 286 -2.80 -13.09 4.42
N TYR A 287 -4.00 -13.64 4.20
CA TYR A 287 -4.39 -14.24 2.92
C TYR A 287 -4.35 -13.23 1.77
N GLY A 288 -4.89 -12.02 1.96
CA GLY A 288 -4.84 -10.96 0.94
C GLY A 288 -3.42 -10.51 0.59
N ILE A 289 -2.55 -10.34 1.59
CA ILE A 289 -1.12 -10.05 1.36
C ILE A 289 -0.45 -11.22 0.62
N GLY A 290 -0.78 -12.46 0.98
CA GLY A 290 -0.31 -13.64 0.27
C GLY A 290 -0.74 -13.66 -1.20
N LEU A 291 -2.00 -13.31 -1.51
CA LEU A 291 -2.48 -13.15 -2.89
C LEU A 291 -1.63 -12.14 -3.66
N ALA A 292 -1.34 -10.98 -3.06
CA ALA A 292 -0.52 -9.95 -3.69
C ALA A 292 0.90 -10.47 -4.03
N ILE A 293 1.56 -11.13 -3.07
CA ILE A 293 2.93 -11.64 -3.25
C ILE A 293 2.98 -12.75 -4.31
N THR A 294 2.07 -13.72 -4.23
CA THR A 294 1.98 -14.80 -5.22
C THR A 294 1.71 -14.23 -6.62
N THR A 295 0.88 -13.20 -6.71
CA THR A 295 0.59 -12.50 -7.98
C THR A 295 1.81 -11.77 -8.54
N VAL A 296 2.64 -11.15 -7.70
CA VAL A 296 3.90 -10.52 -8.13
C VAL A 296 4.84 -11.55 -8.77
N PHE A 297 5.02 -12.71 -8.14
CA PHE A 297 5.86 -13.76 -8.71
C PHE A 297 5.27 -14.40 -9.97
N ASN A 298 3.95 -14.56 -10.06
CA ASN A 298 3.28 -14.97 -11.29
C ASN A 298 3.55 -13.95 -12.43
N CYS A 299 3.50 -12.66 -12.13
CA CYS A 299 3.80 -11.59 -13.08
C CYS A 299 5.26 -11.64 -13.57
N PHE A 300 6.21 -11.95 -12.68
CA PHE A 300 7.60 -12.14 -13.09
C PHE A 300 7.74 -13.31 -14.05
N LEU A 301 7.14 -14.46 -13.73
CA LEU A 301 7.21 -15.63 -14.62
C LEU A 301 6.60 -15.37 -15.99
N GLN A 302 5.43 -14.73 -16.07
CA GLN A 302 4.84 -14.36 -17.36
C GLN A 302 5.73 -13.44 -18.20
N THR A 303 6.54 -12.61 -17.54
CA THR A 303 7.45 -11.70 -18.24
C THR A 303 8.74 -12.40 -18.68
N LEU A 304 9.27 -13.30 -17.86
CA LEU A 304 10.51 -14.04 -18.14
C LEU A 304 10.30 -15.20 -19.11
N ASP A 305 9.11 -15.80 -19.10
CA ASP A 305 8.72 -16.92 -19.96
C ASP A 305 7.29 -16.70 -20.50
N PRO A 306 7.13 -15.88 -21.57
CA PRO A 306 5.81 -15.56 -22.13
C PRO A 306 5.07 -16.76 -22.73
N LEU A 307 5.77 -17.87 -22.99
CA LEU A 307 5.22 -19.09 -23.58
C LEU A 307 4.63 -20.04 -22.52
N ASP A 308 4.84 -19.77 -21.23
CA ASP A 308 4.23 -20.51 -20.13
C ASP A 308 2.73 -20.21 -20.01
N TYR A 309 1.94 -20.97 -20.76
CA TYR A 309 0.48 -20.84 -20.76
C TYR A 309 -0.17 -21.19 -19.41
N ASP A 310 0.47 -22.03 -18.59
CA ASP A 310 -0.06 -22.38 -17.27
C ASP A 310 -0.03 -21.16 -16.34
N CYS A 311 1.05 -20.37 -16.37
CA CYS A 311 1.14 -19.11 -15.64
C CYS A 311 -0.01 -18.14 -15.99
N TRP A 312 -0.39 -18.08 -17.26
CA TRP A 312 -1.52 -17.26 -17.74
C TRP A 312 -2.86 -17.73 -17.20
N ILE A 313 -3.13 -19.04 -17.24
CA ILE A 313 -4.36 -19.62 -16.69
C ILE A 313 -4.44 -19.34 -15.18
N GLU A 314 -3.35 -19.56 -14.44
CA GLU A 314 -3.30 -19.37 -12.99
C GLU A 314 -3.55 -17.91 -12.60
N SER A 315 -3.02 -16.95 -13.37
CA SER A 315 -3.23 -15.52 -13.11
C SER A 315 -4.71 -15.13 -13.08
N ARG A 316 -5.55 -15.74 -13.91
CA ARG A 316 -7.01 -15.51 -13.93
C ARG A 316 -7.64 -15.95 -12.61
N GLY A 317 -7.16 -17.06 -12.03
CA GLY A 317 -7.58 -17.55 -10.73
C GLY A 317 -7.18 -16.58 -9.60
N LEU A 318 -5.93 -16.15 -9.58
CA LEU A 318 -5.41 -15.18 -8.60
C LEU A 318 -6.16 -13.85 -8.62
N VAL A 319 -6.48 -13.33 -9.81
CA VAL A 319 -7.23 -12.07 -9.98
C VAL A 319 -8.67 -12.21 -9.49
N LYS A 320 -9.34 -13.33 -9.78
CA LYS A 320 -10.69 -13.61 -9.27
C LYS A 320 -10.70 -13.74 -7.75
N ASP A 321 -9.76 -14.50 -7.18
CA ASP A 321 -9.60 -14.64 -5.74
C ASP A 321 -9.34 -13.27 -5.08
N THR A 322 -8.57 -12.39 -5.72
CA THR A 322 -8.33 -11.02 -5.25
C THR A 322 -9.60 -10.16 -5.23
N LEU A 323 -10.43 -10.24 -6.28
CA LEU A 323 -11.71 -9.52 -6.33
C LEU A 323 -12.69 -10.02 -5.25
N VAL A 324 -12.77 -11.33 -5.05
CA VAL A 324 -13.57 -11.92 -3.95
C VAL A 324 -13.06 -11.44 -2.60
N HIS A 325 -11.74 -11.50 -2.39
CA HIS A 325 -11.10 -11.05 -1.17
C HIS A 325 -11.35 -9.55 -0.88
N ALA A 326 -11.33 -8.71 -1.91
CA ALA A 326 -11.69 -7.30 -1.79
C ALA A 326 -13.15 -7.14 -1.30
N GLN A 327 -14.09 -7.88 -1.88
CA GLN A 327 -15.49 -7.84 -1.42
C GLN A 327 -15.64 -8.27 0.05
N GLU A 328 -14.97 -9.35 0.46
CA GLU A 328 -15.00 -9.83 1.85
C GLU A 328 -14.39 -8.83 2.84
N SER A 329 -13.39 -8.05 2.39
CA SER A 329 -12.66 -7.09 3.22
C SER A 329 -13.40 -5.77 3.44
N ASN A 330 -14.52 -5.53 2.75
CA ASN A 330 -15.32 -4.30 2.87
C ASN A 330 -15.73 -3.98 4.31
N VAL A 331 -15.93 -5.00 5.15
CA VAL A 331 -16.31 -4.82 6.56
C VAL A 331 -15.25 -4.09 7.40
N TYR A 332 -13.99 -4.04 6.93
CA TYR A 332 -12.87 -3.40 7.62
C TYR A 332 -12.43 -2.07 6.98
N ARG A 333 -13.19 -1.55 6.00
CA ARG A 333 -12.92 -0.23 5.39
C ARG A 333 -13.22 0.92 6.36
N PRO A 334 -12.45 2.03 6.34
CA PRO A 334 -11.42 2.33 5.35
C PRO A 334 -10.01 1.80 5.68
N VAL A 335 -9.49 2.07 6.87
CA VAL A 335 -8.07 1.86 7.19
C VAL A 335 -7.74 0.37 7.34
N GLY A 336 -8.60 -0.38 8.02
CA GLY A 336 -8.37 -1.80 8.31
C GLY A 336 -8.24 -2.68 7.06
N ALA A 337 -8.82 -2.24 5.94
CA ALA A 337 -8.78 -2.87 4.62
C ALA A 337 -7.88 -2.12 3.60
N GLY A 338 -7.11 -1.11 4.02
CA GLY A 338 -6.29 -0.31 3.10
C GLY A 338 -5.24 -1.12 2.33
N TYR A 339 -4.78 -2.25 2.88
CA TYR A 339 -3.86 -3.18 2.21
C TYR A 339 -4.45 -3.79 0.93
N VAL A 340 -5.78 -3.82 0.76
CA VAL A 340 -6.44 -4.37 -0.44
C VAL A 340 -6.10 -3.57 -1.69
N ILE A 341 -5.79 -2.27 -1.57
CA ILE A 341 -5.32 -1.43 -2.70
C ILE A 341 -4.09 -2.07 -3.35
N MET A 342 -3.16 -2.58 -2.54
CA MET A 342 -1.96 -3.25 -3.01
C MET A 342 -2.28 -4.58 -3.70
N CYS A 343 -3.19 -5.38 -3.13
CA CYS A 343 -3.66 -6.63 -3.72
C CYS A 343 -4.28 -6.39 -5.12
N LEU A 344 -5.17 -5.39 -5.22
CA LEU A 344 -5.81 -5.00 -6.47
C LEU A 344 -4.79 -4.43 -7.47
N SER A 345 -3.77 -3.70 -7.00
CA SER A 345 -2.69 -3.21 -7.87
C SER A 345 -1.89 -4.37 -8.49
N ALA A 346 -1.56 -5.40 -7.71
CA ALA A 346 -0.89 -6.60 -8.22
C ALA A 346 -1.80 -7.36 -9.22
N ALA A 347 -3.09 -7.52 -8.91
CA ALA A 347 -4.06 -8.15 -9.79
C ALA A 347 -4.24 -7.38 -11.12
N TRP A 348 -4.26 -6.05 -11.08
CA TRP A 348 -4.33 -5.21 -12.27
C TRP A 348 -3.09 -5.39 -13.16
N ALA A 349 -1.92 -5.47 -12.53
CA ALA A 349 -0.66 -5.62 -13.22
C ALA A 349 -0.56 -6.97 -13.94
N VAL A 350 -0.98 -8.07 -13.30
CA VAL A 350 -0.82 -9.43 -13.86
C VAL A 350 -1.84 -9.78 -14.96
N THR A 351 -3.03 -9.18 -14.94
CA THR A 351 -4.12 -9.65 -15.80
C THR A 351 -4.07 -9.04 -17.19
N ALA A 352 -4.11 -9.84 -18.26
CA ALA A 352 -4.35 -9.34 -19.62
C ALA A 352 -5.82 -9.42 -20.05
N ASP A 353 -6.70 -10.02 -19.26
CA ASP A 353 -8.13 -10.10 -19.55
C ASP A 353 -8.77 -8.71 -19.39
N PRO A 354 -9.31 -8.10 -20.47
CA PRO A 354 -9.86 -6.74 -20.40
C PRO A 354 -11.05 -6.62 -19.43
N GLN A 355 -11.86 -7.67 -19.29
CA GLN A 355 -13.01 -7.66 -18.41
C GLN A 355 -12.58 -7.75 -16.96
N LEU A 356 -11.67 -8.67 -16.62
CA LEU A 356 -11.11 -8.75 -15.27
C LEU A 356 -10.35 -7.48 -14.92
N ARG A 357 -9.57 -6.92 -15.85
CA ARG A 357 -8.88 -5.63 -15.66
C ARG A 357 -9.86 -4.52 -15.30
N SER A 358 -10.96 -4.39 -16.05
CA SER A 358 -11.98 -3.38 -15.75
C SER A 358 -12.64 -3.59 -14.38
N MET A 359 -12.92 -4.83 -13.98
CA MET A 359 -13.46 -5.12 -12.64
C MET A 359 -12.48 -4.73 -11.52
N VAL A 360 -11.19 -5.01 -11.71
CA VAL A 360 -10.14 -4.61 -10.77
C VAL A 360 -10.01 -3.09 -10.70
N GLU A 361 -10.07 -2.38 -11.83
CA GLU A 361 -10.04 -0.91 -11.86
C GLU A 361 -11.18 -0.29 -11.07
N VAL A 362 -12.41 -0.81 -11.24
CA VAL A 362 -13.58 -0.33 -10.49
C VAL A 362 -13.37 -0.53 -8.99
N ALA A 363 -12.94 -1.72 -8.57
CA ALA A 363 -12.67 -2.01 -7.17
C ALA A 363 -11.54 -1.12 -6.60
N LEU A 364 -10.48 -0.90 -7.38
CA LEU A 364 -9.33 -0.10 -6.99
C LEU A 364 -9.71 1.38 -6.82
N ILE A 365 -10.53 1.93 -7.71
CA ILE A 365 -11.08 3.29 -7.60
C ILE A 365 -11.94 3.43 -6.34
N ASP A 366 -12.81 2.46 -6.09
CA ASP A 366 -13.66 2.44 -4.89
C ASP A 366 -12.82 2.43 -3.60
N TYR A 367 -11.82 1.54 -3.51
CA TYR A 367 -10.92 1.47 -2.36
C TYR A 367 -10.06 2.72 -2.17
N HIS A 368 -9.55 3.33 -3.26
CA HIS A 368 -8.84 4.61 -3.15
C HIS A 368 -9.75 5.75 -2.70
N GLY A 369 -11.05 5.69 -3.01
CA GLY A 369 -12.06 6.64 -2.55
C GLY A 369 -12.13 6.77 -1.03
N ASP A 370 -11.66 5.78 -0.28
CA ASP A 370 -11.59 5.83 1.18
C ASP A 370 -10.57 6.85 1.71
N PHE A 371 -9.55 7.19 0.93
CA PHE A 371 -8.41 8.03 1.35
C PHE A 371 -8.32 9.35 0.59
N MET A 372 -9.04 9.51 -0.52
CA MET A 372 -8.94 10.67 -1.41
C MET A 372 -9.99 11.75 -1.07
N THR A 373 -9.54 13.01 -1.02
CA THR A 373 -10.42 14.18 -1.08
C THR A 373 -10.52 14.66 -2.53
N GLN A 374 -11.66 14.43 -3.19
CA GLN A 374 -12.22 14.93 -4.48
C GLN A 374 -11.33 15.28 -5.70
N ASP A 375 -10.05 15.61 -5.59
CA ASP A 375 -9.13 15.83 -6.70
C ASP A 375 -8.49 14.50 -7.14
N GLY A 376 -9.20 13.82 -8.05
CA GLY A 376 -8.92 12.46 -8.49
C GLY A 376 -7.54 12.28 -9.14
N VAL A 377 -6.67 11.51 -8.46
CA VAL A 377 -5.56 10.82 -9.11
C VAL A 377 -6.15 9.89 -10.17
N ASN A 378 -5.67 10.00 -11.41
CA ASN A 378 -6.04 9.05 -12.46
C ASN A 378 -5.27 7.75 -12.19
N ILE A 379 -5.86 6.87 -11.38
CA ILE A 379 -5.24 5.63 -10.94
C ILE A 379 -4.79 4.76 -12.13
N PRO A 380 -5.59 4.60 -13.22
CA PRO A 380 -5.11 3.91 -14.42
C PRO A 380 -3.82 4.50 -14.98
N ARG A 381 -3.68 5.84 -15.01
CA ARG A 381 -2.46 6.51 -15.48
C ARG A 381 -1.26 6.26 -14.57
N GLU A 382 -1.45 6.27 -13.24
CA GLU A 382 -0.34 6.04 -12.32
C GLU A 382 0.11 4.57 -12.32
N LEU A 383 -0.82 3.61 -12.43
CA LEU A 383 -0.49 2.21 -12.63
C LEU A 383 0.23 1.99 -13.97
N GLU A 384 -0.23 2.63 -15.04
CA GLU A 384 0.42 2.58 -16.34
C GLU A 384 1.83 3.20 -16.30
N ARG A 385 2.03 4.31 -15.58
CA ARG A 385 3.37 4.87 -15.34
C ARG A 385 4.26 3.93 -14.54
N ALA A 386 3.70 3.25 -13.52
CA ALA A 386 4.43 2.25 -12.75
C ALA A 386 4.84 1.05 -13.62
N ARG A 387 3.95 0.63 -14.53
CA ARG A 387 4.19 -0.41 -15.54
C ARG A 387 5.30 -0.02 -16.51
N VAL A 388 5.26 1.20 -17.04
CA VAL A 388 6.29 1.69 -17.97
C VAL A 388 7.65 1.89 -17.28
N LYS A 389 7.67 2.36 -16.03
CA LYS A 389 8.92 2.49 -15.24
C LYS A 389 9.48 1.14 -14.81
N ASN A 390 8.62 0.14 -14.61
CA ASN A 390 9.02 -1.22 -14.26
C ASN A 390 8.71 -2.15 -15.43
N VAL A 391 9.64 -2.20 -16.38
CA VAL A 391 9.65 -3.03 -17.62
C VAL A 391 9.34 -4.53 -17.39
N LEU A 392 9.20 -4.98 -16.14
CA LEU A 392 8.78 -6.32 -15.73
C LEU A 392 7.27 -6.48 -15.41
N LEU A 393 6.46 -5.44 -15.66
CA LEU A 393 5.01 -5.53 -15.64
C LEU A 393 4.51 -5.51 -17.11
N PRO A 394 3.53 -6.35 -17.49
CA PRO A 394 3.31 -6.77 -18.88
C PRO A 394 3.12 -5.60 -19.85
N ASN A 395 3.71 -5.73 -21.04
CA ASN A 395 3.98 -4.68 -22.03
C ASN A 395 2.74 -3.94 -22.61
N PRO A 396 2.94 -2.78 -23.30
CA PRO A 396 1.88 -1.96 -23.90
C PRO A 396 1.39 -2.42 -25.28
N VAL A 397 1.88 -3.56 -25.77
CA VAL A 397 1.48 -4.14 -27.06
C VAL A 397 1.12 -5.60 -26.85
N PHE A 398 -0.01 -6.01 -27.42
CA PHE A 398 -0.40 -7.41 -27.49
C PHE A 398 -0.81 -7.77 -28.92
N LEU A 399 -0.25 -8.87 -29.42
CA LEU A 399 -0.58 -9.51 -30.68
C LEU A 399 -1.63 -10.59 -30.40
N VAL A 400 -2.81 -10.47 -31.01
CA VAL A 400 -3.86 -11.49 -30.90
C VAL A 400 -4.45 -11.74 -32.28
N ASN A 401 -4.33 -12.97 -32.80
CA ASN A 401 -4.93 -13.41 -34.07
C ASN A 401 -4.61 -12.51 -35.28
N GLY A 402 -3.37 -12.02 -35.40
CA GLY A 402 -2.96 -11.11 -36.48
C GLY A 402 -3.39 -9.65 -36.29
N PHE A 403 -4.00 -9.31 -35.14
CA PHE A 403 -4.32 -7.93 -34.78
C PHE A 403 -3.29 -7.36 -33.80
N VAL A 404 -2.87 -6.12 -34.07
CA VAL A 404 -1.99 -5.33 -33.20
C VAL A 404 -2.84 -4.35 -32.40
N PHE A 405 -2.80 -4.46 -31.07
CA PHE A 405 -3.49 -3.55 -30.16
C PHE A 405 -2.48 -2.57 -29.54
N VAL A 406 -2.63 -1.29 -29.87
CA VAL A 406 -1.80 -0.22 -29.32
C VAL A 406 -2.52 0.46 -28.17
N SER A 407 -1.92 0.41 -26.97
CA SER A 407 -2.45 1.12 -25.79
C SER A 407 -2.60 2.63 -26.04
N GLY A 408 -3.48 3.29 -25.29
CA GLY A 408 -3.77 4.72 -25.48
C GLY A 408 -2.52 5.60 -25.39
N GLN A 409 -2.09 6.15 -26.52
CA GLN A 409 -0.90 6.97 -26.60
C GLN A 409 -1.19 8.40 -26.17
N VAL A 410 -0.24 8.99 -25.46
CA VAL A 410 -0.26 10.36 -24.95
C VAL A 410 0.85 11.18 -25.60
N ALA A 411 0.69 12.51 -25.59
CA ALA A 411 1.66 13.46 -26.14
C ALA A 411 2.91 13.57 -25.23
N ALA A 412 3.74 12.53 -25.24
CA ALA A 412 4.98 12.42 -24.46
C ALA A 412 6.16 12.02 -25.36
N GLU A 413 7.36 12.45 -24.98
CA GLU A 413 8.61 11.99 -25.58
C GLU A 413 9.01 10.60 -25.09
N SER A 414 9.94 9.94 -25.79
CA SER A 414 10.45 8.60 -25.46
C SER A 414 11.14 8.51 -24.10
N ASN A 415 11.59 9.65 -23.56
CA ASN A 415 12.11 9.80 -22.20
C ASN A 415 10.99 9.92 -21.12
N GLY A 416 9.72 9.83 -21.51
CA GLY A 416 8.55 9.93 -20.63
C GLY A 416 8.11 11.37 -20.29
N LYS A 417 8.76 12.40 -20.84
CA LYS A 417 8.39 13.81 -20.62
C LYS A 417 7.17 14.19 -21.46
N PHE A 418 6.13 14.72 -20.82
CA PHE A 418 4.95 15.22 -21.52
C PHE A 418 5.26 16.53 -22.25
N LEU A 419 4.61 16.75 -23.39
CA LEU A 419 4.59 18.05 -24.04
C LEU A 419 3.97 19.10 -23.10
N PRO A 420 4.46 20.36 -23.13
CA PRO A 420 3.92 21.45 -22.30
C PRO A 420 2.41 21.64 -22.46
N VAL A 421 1.76 22.22 -21.44
CA VAL A 421 0.31 22.48 -21.47
C VAL A 421 -0.02 23.47 -22.60
N GLU A 422 0.90 24.37 -22.88
CA GLU A 422 0.86 25.42 -23.90
C GLU A 422 1.09 24.88 -25.32
N ALA A 423 1.54 23.63 -25.48
CA ALA A 423 1.74 23.04 -26.80
C ALA A 423 0.41 23.00 -27.56
N SER A 424 0.49 23.35 -28.83
CA SER A 424 -0.66 23.61 -29.69
C SER A 424 -1.56 22.38 -29.85
N VAL A 425 -2.80 22.64 -30.25
CA VAL A 425 -3.81 21.59 -30.52
C VAL A 425 -3.41 20.69 -31.70
N THR A 426 -2.38 21.06 -32.47
CA THR A 426 -1.81 20.26 -33.55
C THR A 426 -0.56 19.49 -33.14
N GLU A 427 0.31 20.06 -32.29
CA GLU A 427 1.52 19.39 -31.79
C GLU A 427 1.23 18.17 -30.92
N LYS A 428 0.23 18.26 -30.03
CA LYS A 428 -0.12 17.15 -29.13
C LYS A 428 -0.62 15.92 -29.92
N PRO A 429 -1.60 16.03 -30.84
CA PRO A 429 -1.98 14.92 -31.71
C PRO A 429 -0.85 14.41 -32.59
N HIS A 430 -0.01 15.30 -33.15
CA HIS A 430 1.10 14.88 -34.01
C HIS A 430 2.08 14.00 -33.23
N LYS A 431 2.40 14.36 -31.99
CA LYS A 431 3.26 13.53 -31.14
C LYS A 431 2.64 12.20 -30.77
N MET A 432 1.34 12.18 -30.47
CA MET A 432 0.63 10.94 -30.20
C MET A 432 0.63 10.00 -31.41
N ILE A 433 0.43 10.53 -32.61
CA ILE A 433 0.50 9.76 -33.86
C ILE A 433 1.91 9.22 -34.08
N GLN A 434 2.96 10.02 -33.81
CA GLN A 434 4.35 9.53 -33.85
C GLN A 434 4.60 8.39 -32.86
N ASN A 435 4.07 8.50 -31.64
CA ASN A 435 4.22 7.44 -30.64
C ASN A 435 3.49 6.16 -31.08
N VAL A 436 2.26 6.28 -31.60
CA VAL A 436 1.54 5.13 -32.17
C VAL A 436 2.33 4.52 -33.34
N LYS A 437 2.88 5.35 -34.23
CA LYS A 437 3.67 4.90 -35.38
C LYS A 437 4.88 4.09 -34.94
N ILE A 438 5.68 4.61 -34.01
CA ILE A 438 6.86 3.92 -33.46
C ILE A 438 6.44 2.57 -32.84
N THR A 439 5.34 2.56 -32.09
CA THR A 439 4.81 1.33 -31.49
C THR A 439 4.37 0.31 -32.54
N LEU A 440 3.68 0.74 -33.61
CA LEU A 440 3.28 -0.14 -34.70
C LEU A 440 4.48 -0.69 -35.47
N GLU A 441 5.45 0.15 -35.80
CA GLU A 441 6.68 -0.24 -36.52
C GLU A 441 7.50 -1.26 -35.72
N SER A 442 7.54 -1.12 -34.39
CA SER A 442 8.18 -2.10 -33.49
C SER A 442 7.48 -3.47 -33.46
N SER A 443 6.28 -3.56 -34.04
CA SER A 443 5.46 -4.78 -34.13
C SER A 443 5.21 -5.20 -35.58
N GLU A 444 6.10 -4.81 -36.50
CA GLU A 444 6.01 -5.12 -37.94
C GLU A 444 4.66 -4.73 -38.57
N SER A 445 4.08 -3.62 -38.12
CA SER A 445 2.82 -3.06 -38.60
C SER A 445 2.99 -1.57 -38.91
N SER A 446 2.00 -0.96 -39.57
CA SER A 446 2.08 0.43 -40.04
C SER A 446 0.76 1.17 -39.85
N LEU A 447 0.81 2.50 -39.78
CA LEU A 447 -0.41 3.33 -39.68
C LEU A 447 -1.39 3.09 -40.85
N ASP A 448 -0.88 2.69 -42.02
CA ASP A 448 -1.67 2.50 -43.24
C ASP A 448 -2.55 1.23 -43.19
N GLN A 449 -2.26 0.30 -42.29
CA GLN A 449 -3.04 -0.92 -42.07
C GLN A 449 -4.19 -0.74 -41.03
N GLY A 450 -4.28 0.43 -40.38
CA GLY A 450 -5.18 0.66 -39.25
C GLY A 450 -6.67 0.48 -39.55
N ILE A 451 -7.37 -0.32 -38.73
CA ILE A 451 -8.80 -0.66 -38.90
C ILE A 451 -9.70 0.25 -38.07
N LYS A 452 -9.28 0.65 -36.86
CA LYS A 452 -10.09 1.48 -35.97
C LYS A 452 -9.25 2.33 -35.04
N ALA A 453 -9.58 3.62 -34.95
CA ALA A 453 -8.99 4.55 -33.99
C ALA A 453 -10.05 5.10 -33.01
N ASN A 454 -9.76 5.06 -31.71
CA ASN A 454 -10.56 5.74 -30.69
C ASN A 454 -9.78 6.96 -30.16
N ILE A 455 -10.43 8.13 -30.21
CA ILE A 455 -9.85 9.38 -29.73
C ILE A 455 -10.67 9.88 -28.54
N THR A 456 -10.03 9.99 -27.37
CA THR A 456 -10.69 10.49 -26.15
C THR A 456 -10.11 11.84 -25.76
N LYS A 457 -10.94 12.85 -25.58
CA LYS A 457 -10.55 14.20 -25.15
C LYS A 457 -11.09 14.50 -23.74
N SER A 458 -10.21 14.78 -22.77
CA SER A 458 -10.60 15.22 -21.42
C SER A 458 -9.73 16.38 -20.96
N ASN A 459 -10.34 17.50 -20.52
CA ASN A 459 -9.70 18.69 -19.93
C ASN A 459 -8.27 18.96 -20.44
N SER A 460 -8.14 19.29 -21.74
CA SER A 460 -6.89 19.60 -22.47
C SER A 460 -5.95 18.43 -22.83
N ARG A 461 -6.35 17.17 -22.63
CA ARG A 461 -5.58 15.97 -22.99
C ARG A 461 -6.31 15.13 -24.02
N PHE A 462 -5.54 14.57 -24.95
CA PHE A 462 -6.01 13.67 -26.01
C PHE A 462 -5.38 12.29 -25.77
N ASN A 463 -6.15 11.22 -25.96
CA ASN A 463 -5.68 9.83 -25.99
C ASN A 463 -6.06 9.23 -27.35
N LEU A 464 -5.15 8.49 -27.99
CA LEU A 464 -5.36 7.80 -29.26
C LEU A 464 -5.07 6.31 -29.10
N THR A 465 -6.04 5.46 -29.41
CA THR A 465 -5.92 4.00 -29.41
C THR A 465 -6.19 3.49 -30.83
N ILE A 466 -5.30 2.67 -31.40
CA ILE A 466 -5.47 2.10 -32.75
C ILE A 466 -5.51 0.57 -32.68
N ILE A 467 -6.45 -0.02 -33.43
CA ILE A 467 -6.56 -1.46 -33.70
C ILE A 467 -6.13 -1.68 -35.16
N ASN A 468 -5.17 -2.57 -35.37
CA ASN A 468 -4.53 -2.79 -36.68
C ASN A 468 -4.52 -4.28 -37.08
N PHE A 469 -4.35 -4.58 -38.38
CA PHE A 469 -4.20 -5.94 -38.95
C PHE A 469 -2.86 -6.04 -39.68
N GLN A 470 -2.19 -7.20 -39.61
CA GLN A 470 -0.98 -7.47 -40.40
C GLN A 470 -1.32 -7.85 -41.85
#